data_AF-A0A3D9C0H2-F1
#
_entry.id   AF-A0A3D9C0H2-F1
#
_cell.length_a   1.000
_cell.length_b   1.000
_cell.length_c   1.000
_cell.angle_alpha   90.00
_cell.angle_beta   90.00
_cell.angle_gamma   90.00
#
_symmetry.space_group_name_H-M   'P 1'
#
loop_
_entity.id
_entity.type
_entity.pdbx_description
1 polymer ?
#
loop_
_entity_poly.entity_id
_entity_poly.type
_entity_poly.pdbx_seq_one_letter_code
_entity_poly.pdbx_strand_id
1 'polypeptide(L)'
;MKSLKKLHSKDFTWPVLKALNDLYEKKKTTAKIQQVDYIRYLMAQTELIAQKKGNSNILVAGDGYKEYYEANFQSAYQYYYNFLNQAGIRPDGGKNFTEEDIRTLMVIYESRNELRGNLTNIEDFSGKVFDYAGSKYLKFRNSVRNAVLKILEIDEFPQTSKDLQYRLVVDYPTPKAIILCENKSFLKQPWNAKELEVKLWHVGGNNIAILDNIDEMELVYPMYYSCDWDFHGLEIFQRIKSKLKNRGTEIQILTPPSPHQYLPSDSFMQNSRWNYKVPFSGLDKEVFSSKEREIITKLIKEDLWIEEETNVLKDMFYYNFK
;
A
#
# COMPACT_ATOMS: atom_id res chain seq x y z
N MET A 1 -28.15 -41.43 7.34
CA MET A 1 -27.85 -40.18 6.61
C MET A 1 -27.53 -39.08 7.61
N LYS A 2 -26.27 -38.64 7.72
CA LYS A 2 -25.92 -37.46 8.52
C LYS A 2 -26.58 -36.25 7.87
N SER A 3 -27.43 -35.53 8.60
CA SER A 3 -28.10 -34.34 8.09
C SER A 3 -27.07 -33.30 7.64
N LEU A 4 -27.30 -32.64 6.51
CA LEU A 4 -26.53 -31.53 5.92
C LEU A 4 -26.26 -30.33 6.84
N LYS A 5 -26.70 -30.34 8.11
CA LYS A 5 -26.69 -29.20 9.03
C LYS A 5 -25.35 -28.86 9.69
N LYS A 6 -24.23 -29.54 9.38
CA LYS A 6 -22.89 -29.19 9.89
C LYS A 6 -21.78 -29.49 8.89
N LEU A 7 -21.81 -28.85 7.73
CA LEU A 7 -20.62 -28.72 6.88
C LEU A 7 -20.00 -27.35 7.18
N HIS A 8 -18.76 -27.33 7.65
CA HIS A 8 -18.05 -26.08 7.94
C HIS A 8 -17.81 -25.33 6.61
N SER A 9 -17.99 -24.02 6.60
CA SER A 9 -17.83 -23.14 5.43
C SER A 9 -16.46 -23.22 4.73
N LYS A 10 -15.46 -23.84 5.38
CA LYS A 10 -14.09 -24.00 4.85
C LYS A 10 -13.99 -25.02 3.71
N ASP A 11 -14.92 -25.97 3.63
CA ASP A 11 -14.88 -27.05 2.62
C ASP A 11 -15.47 -26.63 1.27
N PHE A 12 -16.29 -25.57 1.25
CA PHE A 12 -17.00 -25.10 0.07
C PHE A 12 -16.43 -23.79 -0.44
N THR A 13 -15.40 -23.94 -1.26
CA THR A 13 -14.86 -22.84 -2.06
C THR A 13 -15.43 -22.87 -3.48
N TRP A 14 -15.40 -21.73 -4.16
CA TRP A 14 -15.81 -21.62 -5.56
C TRP A 14 -15.13 -22.66 -6.48
N PRO A 15 -13.80 -22.94 -6.36
CA PRO A 15 -13.16 -23.99 -7.13
C PRO A 15 -13.75 -25.39 -6.87
N VAL A 16 -14.17 -25.69 -5.64
CA VAL A 16 -14.82 -26.97 -5.29
C VAL A 16 -16.21 -27.05 -5.91
N LEU A 17 -17.04 -26.01 -5.76
CA LEU A 17 -18.38 -25.96 -6.36
C LEU A 17 -18.32 -26.07 -7.89
N LYS A 18 -17.38 -25.39 -8.52
CA LYS A 18 -17.15 -25.49 -9.96
C LYS A 18 -16.69 -26.89 -10.38
N ALA A 19 -15.81 -27.53 -9.61
CA ALA A 19 -15.34 -28.88 -9.89
C ALA A 19 -16.47 -29.92 -9.77
N LEU A 20 -17.38 -29.75 -8.80
CA LEU A 20 -18.60 -30.55 -8.69
C LEU A 20 -19.52 -30.33 -9.91
N ASN A 21 -19.70 -29.07 -10.35
CA ASN A 21 -20.46 -28.83 -11.59
C ASN A 21 -19.78 -29.42 -12.84
N ASP A 22 -18.44 -29.36 -12.93
CA ASP A 22 -17.70 -29.99 -14.04
C ASP A 22 -17.90 -31.52 -14.03
N LEU A 23 -17.99 -32.16 -12.86
CA LEU A 23 -18.36 -33.58 -12.74
C LEU A 23 -19.80 -33.84 -13.20
N TYR A 24 -20.74 -32.94 -12.96
CA TYR A 24 -22.12 -33.06 -13.42
C TYR A 24 -22.23 -32.90 -14.94
N GLU A 25 -21.73 -31.79 -15.50
CA GLU A 25 -21.85 -31.44 -16.93
C GLU A 25 -20.95 -32.31 -17.83
N LYS A 26 -19.70 -32.51 -17.42
CA LYS A 26 -18.66 -33.15 -18.26
C LYS A 26 -18.36 -34.58 -17.86
N LYS A 27 -18.99 -35.08 -16.78
CA LYS A 27 -18.70 -36.39 -16.16
C LYS A 27 -17.28 -36.54 -15.65
N LYS A 28 -16.45 -35.48 -15.68
CA LYS A 28 -15.05 -35.49 -15.27
C LYS A 28 -14.53 -34.11 -14.91
N THR A 29 -13.53 -34.07 -14.02
CA THR A 29 -12.77 -32.85 -13.72
C THR A 29 -11.29 -33.15 -13.49
N THR A 30 -10.44 -32.18 -13.80
CA THR A 30 -8.98 -32.21 -13.52
C THR A 30 -8.63 -31.34 -12.30
N ALA A 31 -9.63 -30.76 -11.63
CA ALA A 31 -9.42 -29.94 -10.45
C ALA A 31 -8.88 -30.77 -9.28
N LYS A 32 -7.88 -30.24 -8.58
CA LYS A 32 -7.24 -30.89 -7.43
C LYS A 32 -8.03 -30.62 -6.14
N ILE A 33 -9.16 -31.30 -5.98
CA ILE A 33 -10.08 -31.12 -4.84
C ILE A 33 -10.12 -32.32 -3.88
N GLN A 34 -9.28 -33.35 -4.13
CA GLN A 34 -9.28 -34.61 -3.37
C GLN A 34 -8.85 -34.46 -1.90
N GLN A 35 -8.23 -33.33 -1.53
CA GLN A 35 -7.80 -33.08 -0.15
C GLN A 35 -8.93 -32.50 0.72
N VAL A 36 -10.03 -32.06 0.12
CA VAL A 36 -11.19 -31.53 0.85
C VAL A 36 -11.92 -32.70 1.51
N ASP A 37 -12.14 -32.62 2.82
CA ASP A 37 -12.73 -33.69 3.64
C ASP A 37 -14.04 -34.21 3.07
N TYR A 38 -14.89 -33.29 2.63
CA TYR A 38 -16.16 -33.64 2.02
C TYR A 38 -16.02 -34.37 0.68
N ILE A 39 -15.03 -33.99 -0.15
CA ILE A 39 -14.76 -34.70 -1.40
C ILE A 39 -14.20 -36.11 -1.12
N ARG A 40 -13.33 -36.26 -0.10
CA ARG A 40 -12.87 -37.58 0.36
C ARG A 40 -14.02 -38.47 0.81
N TYR A 41 -15.00 -37.90 1.51
CA TYR A 41 -16.22 -38.62 1.89
C TYR A 41 -17.01 -39.10 0.66
N LEU A 42 -17.22 -38.22 -0.33
CA LEU A 42 -17.92 -38.60 -1.56
C LEU A 42 -17.19 -39.71 -2.34
N MET A 43 -15.86 -39.70 -2.31
CA MET A 43 -15.04 -40.73 -2.95
C MET A 43 -15.05 -42.07 -2.20
N ALA A 44 -14.78 -42.06 -0.90
CA ALA A 44 -14.49 -43.28 -0.15
C ALA A 44 -15.73 -43.97 0.46
N GLN A 45 -16.81 -43.23 0.70
CA GLN A 45 -17.97 -43.73 1.45
C GLN A 45 -19.23 -43.84 0.59
N THR A 46 -19.32 -43.06 -0.48
CA THR A 46 -20.52 -43.04 -1.35
C THR A 46 -20.24 -43.50 -2.77
N GLU A 47 -18.97 -43.56 -3.17
CA GLU A 47 -18.52 -43.90 -4.54
C GLU A 47 -19.11 -43.01 -5.66
N LEU A 48 -19.72 -41.88 -5.29
CA LEU A 48 -20.31 -40.90 -6.20
C LEU A 48 -19.25 -40.18 -7.04
N ILE A 49 -17.99 -40.17 -6.58
CA ILE A 49 -16.84 -39.62 -7.32
C ILE A 49 -15.72 -40.64 -7.27
N ALA A 50 -15.11 -40.95 -8.41
CA ALA A 50 -13.98 -41.88 -8.48
C ALA A 50 -12.79 -41.28 -9.22
N GLN A 51 -11.60 -41.87 -9.03
CA GLN A 51 -10.46 -41.61 -9.90
C GLN A 51 -10.63 -42.38 -11.22
N LYS A 52 -10.27 -41.73 -12.34
CA LYS A 52 -10.28 -42.40 -13.64
C LYS A 52 -9.26 -43.53 -13.67
N LYS A 53 -9.68 -44.73 -14.12
CA LYS A 53 -8.77 -45.85 -14.36
C LYS A 53 -7.65 -45.43 -15.32
N GLY A 54 -6.39 -45.67 -14.92
CA GLY A 54 -5.20 -45.30 -15.69
C GLY A 54 -4.78 -43.82 -15.58
N ASN A 55 -5.52 -42.96 -14.88
CA ASN A 55 -5.10 -41.59 -14.61
C ASN A 55 -5.72 -41.04 -13.32
N SER A 56 -4.97 -41.13 -12.22
CA SER A 56 -5.40 -40.67 -10.88
C SER A 56 -5.55 -39.14 -10.77
N ASN A 57 -5.08 -38.36 -11.74
CA ASN A 57 -5.25 -36.91 -11.77
C ASN A 57 -6.64 -36.47 -12.26
N ILE A 58 -7.45 -37.39 -12.79
CA ILE A 58 -8.78 -37.09 -13.30
C ILE A 58 -9.81 -37.72 -12.37
N LEU A 59 -10.72 -36.90 -11.87
CA LEU A 59 -11.92 -37.37 -11.17
C LEU A 59 -13.04 -37.55 -12.18
N VAL A 60 -13.86 -38.58 -11.96
CA VAL A 60 -15.03 -38.92 -12.79
C VAL A 60 -16.26 -39.11 -11.91
N ALA A 61 -17.42 -38.79 -12.46
CA ALA A 61 -18.71 -39.03 -11.79
C ALA A 61 -19.03 -40.52 -11.77
N GLY A 62 -19.39 -41.05 -10.60
CA GLY A 62 -19.92 -42.40 -10.42
C GLY A 62 -21.43 -42.48 -10.62
N ASP A 63 -21.99 -43.68 -10.43
CA ASP A 63 -23.43 -43.90 -10.54
C ASP A 63 -24.17 -43.13 -9.43
N GLY A 64 -25.31 -42.52 -9.76
CA GLY A 64 -26.10 -41.70 -8.82
C GLY A 64 -25.54 -40.30 -8.53
N TYR A 65 -24.39 -39.93 -9.09
CA TYR A 65 -23.82 -38.58 -8.90
C TYR A 65 -24.73 -37.48 -9.42
N LYS A 66 -25.42 -37.73 -10.54
CA LYS A 66 -26.28 -36.74 -11.19
C LYS A 66 -27.41 -36.31 -10.27
N GLU A 67 -28.18 -37.27 -9.78
CA GLU A 67 -29.31 -37.07 -8.88
C GLU A 67 -28.84 -36.45 -7.56
N TYR A 68 -27.67 -36.88 -7.06
CA TYR A 68 -27.05 -36.30 -5.88
C TYR A 68 -26.69 -34.83 -6.08
N TYR A 69 -26.09 -34.48 -7.21
CA TYR A 69 -25.68 -33.11 -7.51
C TYR A 69 -26.88 -32.17 -7.63
N GLU A 70 -27.92 -32.59 -8.36
CA GLU A 70 -29.17 -31.84 -8.52
C GLU A 70 -29.82 -31.55 -7.16
N ALA A 71 -29.88 -32.55 -6.28
CA ALA A 71 -30.48 -32.42 -4.96
C ALA A 71 -29.67 -31.56 -3.96
N ASN A 72 -28.35 -31.46 -4.11
CA ASN A 72 -27.49 -30.87 -3.06
C ASN A 72 -26.72 -29.60 -3.49
N PHE A 73 -26.36 -29.44 -4.77
CA PHE A 73 -25.44 -28.37 -5.20
C PHE A 73 -25.95 -27.51 -6.35
N GLN A 74 -26.81 -28.02 -7.22
CA GLN A 74 -27.21 -27.32 -8.44
C GLN A 74 -27.77 -25.93 -8.16
N SER A 75 -28.70 -25.82 -7.20
CA SER A 75 -29.32 -24.54 -6.84
C SER A 75 -28.31 -23.52 -6.33
N ALA A 76 -27.42 -23.93 -5.41
CA ALA A 76 -26.40 -23.05 -4.85
C ALA A 76 -25.37 -22.64 -5.92
N TYR A 77 -24.92 -23.58 -6.75
CA TYR A 77 -23.99 -23.31 -7.84
C TYR A 77 -24.57 -22.28 -8.82
N GLN A 78 -25.80 -22.50 -9.29
CA GLN A 78 -26.46 -21.57 -10.22
C GLN A 78 -26.64 -20.19 -9.60
N TYR A 79 -27.06 -20.12 -8.33
CA TYR A 79 -27.24 -18.87 -7.61
C TYR A 79 -25.94 -18.03 -7.57
N TYR A 80 -24.83 -18.64 -7.16
CA TYR A 80 -23.53 -17.96 -7.10
C TYR A 80 -22.96 -17.66 -8.48
N TYR A 81 -23.10 -18.58 -9.43
CA TYR A 81 -22.62 -18.39 -10.81
C TYR A 81 -23.31 -17.19 -11.47
N ASN A 82 -24.62 -17.08 -11.31
CA ASN A 82 -25.41 -15.97 -11.87
C ASN A 82 -24.99 -14.64 -11.25
N PHE A 83 -24.87 -14.58 -9.92
CA PHE A 83 -24.38 -13.39 -9.24
C PHE A 83 -22.99 -12.96 -9.72
N LEU A 84 -22.03 -13.89 -9.77
CA LEU A 84 -20.66 -13.57 -10.18
C LEU A 84 -20.63 -12.97 -11.60
N ASN A 85 -21.40 -13.53 -12.54
CA ASN A 85 -21.54 -12.96 -13.88
C ASN A 85 -22.20 -11.59 -13.87
N GLN A 86 -23.28 -11.41 -13.10
CA GLN A 86 -23.99 -10.13 -12.96
C GLN A 86 -23.09 -9.02 -12.39
N ALA A 87 -22.22 -9.35 -11.44
CA ALA A 87 -21.22 -8.45 -10.87
C ALA A 87 -20.00 -8.25 -11.80
N GLY A 88 -19.99 -8.85 -12.99
CA GLY A 88 -18.86 -8.83 -13.92
C GLY A 88 -17.62 -9.56 -13.40
N ILE A 89 -17.75 -10.39 -12.37
CA ILE A 89 -16.67 -11.17 -11.78
C ILE A 89 -16.59 -12.49 -12.54
N ARG A 90 -15.55 -12.66 -13.37
CA ARG A 90 -15.34 -13.93 -14.10
C ARG A 90 -15.40 -15.14 -13.14
N PRO A 91 -16.34 -16.08 -13.32
CA PRO A 91 -16.56 -17.20 -12.40
C PRO A 91 -15.63 -18.39 -12.75
N ASP A 92 -14.32 -18.14 -12.84
CA ASP A 92 -13.33 -19.19 -13.11
C ASP A 92 -12.86 -19.88 -11.82
N GLY A 93 -12.29 -21.09 -11.96
CA GLY A 93 -11.80 -21.87 -10.82
C GLY A 93 -10.47 -21.39 -10.23
N GLY A 94 -9.90 -20.28 -10.73
CA GLY A 94 -8.66 -19.69 -10.19
C GLY A 94 -8.91 -18.79 -8.99
N LYS A 95 -10.18 -18.40 -8.75
CA LYS A 95 -10.58 -17.56 -7.63
C LYS A 95 -10.92 -18.42 -6.42
N ASN A 96 -10.10 -18.35 -5.38
CA ASN A 96 -10.27 -19.08 -4.12
C ASN A 96 -11.29 -18.41 -3.18
N PHE A 97 -12.45 -18.03 -3.72
CA PHE A 97 -13.56 -17.51 -2.91
C PHE A 97 -14.11 -18.63 -2.03
N THR A 98 -14.33 -18.33 -0.75
CA THR A 98 -15.20 -19.14 0.09
C THR A 98 -16.66 -18.83 -0.22
N GLU A 99 -17.58 -19.68 0.24
CA GLU A 99 -19.01 -19.35 0.19
C GLU A 99 -19.33 -18.03 0.91
N GLU A 100 -18.69 -17.79 2.06
CA GLU A 100 -18.85 -16.54 2.82
C GLU A 100 -18.37 -15.34 2.02
N ASP A 101 -17.25 -15.45 1.31
CA ASP A 101 -16.76 -14.38 0.43
C ASP A 101 -17.81 -14.00 -0.62
N ILE A 102 -18.45 -15.00 -1.25
CA ILE A 102 -19.48 -14.74 -2.26
C ILE A 102 -20.70 -14.10 -1.62
N ARG A 103 -21.18 -14.62 -0.48
CA ARG A 103 -22.34 -14.05 0.24
C ARG A 103 -22.09 -12.59 0.65
N THR A 104 -20.91 -12.28 1.18
CA THR A 104 -20.53 -10.90 1.52
C THR A 104 -20.46 -10.03 0.27
N LEU A 105 -19.88 -10.51 -0.85
CA LEU A 105 -19.88 -9.78 -2.12
C LEU A 105 -21.29 -9.47 -2.63
N MET A 106 -22.26 -10.37 -2.42
CA MET A 106 -23.67 -10.11 -2.76
C MET A 106 -24.24 -8.97 -1.92
N VAL A 107 -23.99 -8.96 -0.60
CA VAL A 107 -24.41 -7.86 0.28
C VAL A 107 -23.80 -6.52 -0.13
N ILE A 108 -22.51 -6.53 -0.51
CA ILE A 108 -21.82 -5.35 -1.04
C ILE A 108 -22.48 -4.89 -2.35
N TYR A 109 -22.83 -5.81 -3.24
CA TYR A 109 -23.46 -5.48 -4.52
C TYR A 109 -24.82 -4.81 -4.34
N GLU A 110 -25.66 -5.33 -3.44
CA GLU A 110 -26.96 -4.74 -3.12
C GLU A 110 -26.81 -3.34 -2.47
N SER A 111 -25.82 -3.18 -1.59
CA SER A 111 -25.59 -1.94 -0.83
C SER A 111 -24.57 -0.99 -1.47
N ARG A 112 -24.19 -1.23 -2.74
CA ARG A 112 -23.02 -0.60 -3.38
C ARG A 112 -23.06 0.92 -3.40
N ASN A 113 -24.25 1.52 -3.59
CA ASN A 113 -24.40 2.97 -3.64
C ASN A 113 -24.12 3.63 -2.28
N GLU A 114 -24.63 3.03 -1.20
CA GLU A 114 -24.41 3.51 0.18
C GLU A 114 -22.95 3.33 0.60
N LEU A 115 -22.38 2.15 0.33
CA LEU A 115 -20.99 1.83 0.65
C LEU A 115 -20.02 2.74 -0.11
N ARG A 116 -20.32 3.08 -1.37
CA ARG A 116 -19.54 4.04 -2.16
C ARG A 116 -19.61 5.46 -1.61
N GLY A 117 -20.77 5.88 -1.09
CA GLY A 117 -20.94 7.20 -0.47
C GLY A 117 -20.19 7.37 0.87
N ASN A 118 -19.97 6.27 1.61
CA ASN A 118 -19.35 6.25 2.94
C ASN A 118 -18.04 5.45 2.97
N LEU A 119 -17.26 5.53 1.89
CA LEU A 119 -16.07 4.70 1.71
C LEU A 119 -14.97 5.05 2.72
N THR A 120 -14.47 4.06 3.46
CA THR A 120 -13.36 4.19 4.40
C THR A 120 -12.07 3.59 3.83
N ASN A 121 -10.96 3.64 4.58
CA ASN A 121 -9.78 2.89 4.21
C ASN A 121 -10.06 1.37 4.18
N ILE A 122 -9.16 0.62 3.53
CA ILE A 122 -9.30 -0.82 3.32
C ILE A 122 -9.45 -1.63 4.62
N GLU A 123 -8.80 -1.22 5.71
CA GLU A 123 -8.85 -1.97 6.97
C GLU A 123 -10.17 -1.77 7.70
N ASP A 124 -10.66 -0.53 7.76
CA ASP A 124 -11.96 -0.21 8.35
C ASP A 124 -13.10 -0.82 7.54
N PHE A 125 -13.00 -0.77 6.20
CA PHE A 125 -14.00 -1.39 5.32
C PHE A 125 -13.98 -2.92 5.51
N SER A 126 -12.79 -3.53 5.47
CA SER A 126 -12.64 -4.97 5.68
C SER A 126 -13.14 -5.41 7.05
N GLY A 127 -12.86 -4.64 8.10
CA GLY A 127 -13.26 -4.99 9.47
C GLY A 127 -14.77 -4.93 9.68
N LYS A 128 -15.47 -4.02 9.00
CA LYS A 128 -16.93 -3.89 9.08
C LYS A 128 -17.67 -4.89 8.20
N VAL A 129 -17.20 -5.09 6.97
CA VAL A 129 -17.92 -5.84 5.94
C VAL A 129 -17.52 -7.33 5.91
N PHE A 130 -16.26 -7.64 6.27
CA PHE A 130 -15.72 -8.99 6.38
C PHE A 130 -15.42 -9.33 7.85
N ASP A 131 -16.40 -9.10 8.72
CA ASP A 131 -16.30 -9.29 10.17
C ASP A 131 -15.84 -10.71 10.59
N TYR A 132 -16.20 -11.73 9.80
CA TYR A 132 -15.77 -13.12 9.98
C TYR A 132 -14.27 -13.37 9.75
N ALA A 133 -13.55 -12.43 9.12
CA ALA A 133 -12.14 -12.61 8.73
C ALA A 133 -11.21 -11.47 9.18
N GLY A 134 -11.78 -10.35 9.66
CA GLY A 134 -11.07 -9.25 10.29
C GLY A 134 -10.55 -8.16 9.35
N SER A 135 -10.00 -7.10 9.93
CA SER A 135 -9.61 -5.86 9.22
C SER A 135 -8.49 -6.03 8.20
N LYS A 136 -7.66 -7.07 8.32
CA LYS A 136 -6.55 -7.31 7.39
C LYS A 136 -6.94 -8.21 6.21
N TYR A 137 -8.18 -8.71 6.17
CA TYR A 137 -8.58 -9.73 5.20
C TYR A 137 -8.39 -9.29 3.75
N LEU A 138 -8.91 -8.11 3.38
CA LEU A 138 -8.79 -7.59 2.02
C LEU A 138 -7.35 -7.19 1.63
N LYS A 139 -6.45 -6.96 2.59
CA LYS A 139 -5.03 -6.71 2.29
C LYS A 139 -4.34 -7.96 1.73
N PHE A 140 -4.71 -9.14 2.22
CA PHE A 140 -4.08 -10.41 1.86
C PHE A 140 -4.87 -11.23 0.83
N ARG A 141 -6.15 -10.94 0.61
CA ARG A 141 -7.04 -11.69 -0.29
C ARG A 141 -7.31 -10.90 -1.56
N ASN A 142 -6.29 -10.81 -2.43
CA ASN A 142 -6.32 -10.03 -3.67
C ASN A 142 -7.55 -10.32 -4.56
N SER A 143 -7.96 -11.59 -4.68
CA SER A 143 -9.13 -11.95 -5.50
C SER A 143 -10.42 -11.35 -4.95
N VAL A 144 -10.59 -11.34 -3.63
CA VAL A 144 -11.77 -10.77 -2.95
C VAL A 144 -11.71 -9.25 -3.03
N ARG A 145 -10.54 -8.65 -2.74
CA ARG A 145 -10.32 -7.20 -2.87
C ARG A 145 -10.69 -6.70 -4.27
N ASN A 146 -10.19 -7.35 -5.32
CA ASN A 146 -10.45 -6.92 -6.70
C ASN A 146 -11.94 -7.08 -7.07
N ALA A 147 -12.64 -8.06 -6.51
CA ALA A 147 -14.08 -8.19 -6.67
C ALA A 147 -14.83 -7.05 -5.99
N VAL A 148 -14.43 -6.65 -4.77
CA VAL A 148 -15.01 -5.51 -4.06
C VAL A 148 -14.81 -4.20 -4.84
N LEU A 149 -13.58 -3.90 -5.26
CA LEU A 149 -13.25 -2.73 -6.08
C LEU A 149 -14.12 -2.67 -7.34
N LYS A 150 -14.30 -3.82 -8.01
CA LYS A 150 -15.13 -3.92 -9.20
C LYS A 150 -16.62 -3.67 -8.91
N ILE A 151 -17.16 -4.24 -7.84
CA ILE A 151 -18.57 -4.05 -7.47
C ILE A 151 -18.86 -2.59 -7.09
N LEU A 152 -17.91 -1.95 -6.39
CA LEU A 152 -18.03 -0.56 -5.95
C LEU A 152 -17.68 0.46 -7.03
N GLU A 153 -17.14 0.02 -8.17
CA GLU A 153 -16.69 0.88 -9.28
C GLU A 153 -15.63 1.90 -8.83
N ILE A 154 -14.65 1.44 -8.06
CA ILE A 154 -13.51 2.25 -7.57
C ILE A 154 -12.19 1.59 -7.94
N ASP A 155 -11.16 2.41 -8.17
CA ASP A 155 -9.81 1.90 -8.51
C ASP A 155 -9.04 1.46 -7.25
N GLU A 156 -9.18 2.21 -6.17
CA GLU A 156 -8.55 1.93 -4.88
C GLU A 156 -9.39 2.40 -3.69
N PHE A 157 -9.14 1.82 -2.51
CA PHE A 157 -9.70 2.34 -1.27
C PHE A 157 -8.99 3.65 -0.88
N PRO A 158 -9.70 4.62 -0.28
CA PRO A 158 -9.11 5.82 0.26
C PRO A 158 -7.93 5.48 1.17
N GLN A 159 -6.76 6.06 0.88
CA GLN A 159 -5.66 5.94 1.82
C GLN A 159 -6.01 6.67 3.11
N THR A 160 -5.65 6.06 4.24
CA THR A 160 -5.74 6.73 5.51
C THR A 160 -4.78 7.92 5.46
N SER A 161 -5.31 9.15 5.35
CA SER A 161 -4.55 10.41 5.38
C SER A 161 -3.79 10.65 6.69
N LYS A 162 -3.74 9.65 7.59
CA LYS A 162 -3.13 9.69 8.91
C LYS A 162 -1.61 9.75 8.85
N ASP A 163 -0.94 9.16 7.85
CA ASP A 163 0.53 9.28 7.71
C ASP A 163 0.98 10.73 7.45
N LEU A 164 0.04 11.60 7.03
CA LEU A 164 0.26 13.01 6.73
C LEU A 164 0.01 13.94 7.93
N GLN A 165 -0.37 13.41 9.10
CA GLN A 165 -0.61 14.18 10.33
C GLN A 165 0.48 13.98 11.39
N TYR A 166 1.31 12.94 11.28
CA TYR A 166 2.29 12.58 12.30
C TYR A 166 3.71 12.97 11.89
N ARG A 167 4.41 13.64 12.80
CA ARG A 167 5.85 13.93 12.69
C ARG A 167 6.57 12.81 13.43
N LEU A 168 7.50 12.13 12.76
CA LEU A 168 8.40 11.22 13.47
C LEU A 168 9.54 12.06 14.05
N VAL A 169 9.83 11.85 15.32
CA VAL A 169 10.86 12.60 16.05
C VAL A 169 11.81 11.61 16.71
N VAL A 170 13.11 11.86 16.56
CA VAL A 170 14.15 11.29 17.41
C VAL A 170 14.61 12.40 18.32
N ASP A 171 14.27 12.30 19.62
CA ASP A 171 14.54 13.35 20.60
C ASP A 171 15.97 13.29 21.16
N TYR A 172 16.44 14.47 21.58
CA TYR A 172 17.60 14.64 22.45
C TYR A 172 17.22 15.59 23.59
N PRO A 173 17.56 15.32 24.86
CA PRO A 173 17.04 16.08 26.01
C PRO A 173 17.37 17.58 26.00
N THR A 174 18.54 17.97 25.50
CA THR A 174 19.01 19.37 25.45
C THR A 174 19.59 19.66 24.06
N PRO A 175 18.75 19.78 23.03
CA PRO A 175 19.24 19.82 21.66
C PRO A 175 19.90 21.17 21.34
N LYS A 176 20.99 21.11 20.60
CA LYS A 176 21.65 22.29 20.00
C LYS A 176 20.87 22.82 18.80
N ALA A 177 20.14 21.94 18.12
CA ALA A 177 19.38 22.25 16.91
C ALA A 177 18.30 21.20 16.62
N ILE A 178 17.42 21.52 15.68
CA ILE A 178 16.45 20.60 15.08
C ILE A 178 16.79 20.45 13.60
N ILE A 179 16.93 19.21 13.13
CA ILE A 179 17.14 18.89 11.72
C ILE A 179 15.86 18.27 11.16
N LEU A 180 15.24 18.94 10.20
CA LEU A 180 14.11 18.45 9.43
C LEU A 180 14.66 17.61 8.28
N CYS A 181 14.29 16.35 8.19
CA CYS A 181 14.69 15.45 7.12
C CYS A 181 13.51 15.21 6.18
N GLU A 182 13.77 15.28 4.88
CA GLU A 182 12.81 14.87 3.85
C GLU A 182 12.54 13.36 3.93
N ASN A 183 13.59 12.54 4.03
CA ASN A 183 13.47 11.10 4.17
C ASN A 183 13.64 10.61 5.62
N LYS A 184 13.13 9.42 5.90
CA LYS A 184 13.29 8.69 7.16
C LYS A 184 14.68 8.08 7.33
N SER A 185 15.58 8.15 6.34
CA SER A 185 16.87 7.44 6.35
C SER A 185 17.71 7.79 7.58
N PHE A 186 17.90 9.08 7.87
CA PHE A 186 18.64 9.52 9.05
C PHE A 186 17.93 9.21 10.37
N LEU A 187 16.59 9.25 10.39
CA LEU A 187 15.83 8.90 11.60
C LEU A 187 15.95 7.42 11.98
N LYS A 188 16.23 6.53 11.02
CA LYS A 188 16.51 5.11 11.28
C LYS A 188 17.86 4.89 11.97
N GLN A 189 18.69 5.93 12.06
CA GLN A 189 20.01 5.92 12.68
C GLN A 189 20.00 6.81 13.94
N PRO A 190 19.31 6.40 15.02
CA PRO A 190 19.03 7.27 16.17
C PRO A 190 20.28 7.75 16.91
N TRP A 191 21.43 7.09 16.73
CA TRP A 191 22.71 7.57 17.27
C TRP A 191 23.12 8.94 16.71
N ASN A 192 22.69 9.30 15.49
CA ASN A 192 22.96 10.63 14.91
C ASN A 192 22.42 11.76 15.80
N ALA A 193 21.21 11.60 16.36
CA ALA A 193 20.64 12.58 17.27
C ALA A 193 21.51 12.76 18.53
N LYS A 194 22.08 11.66 19.05
CA LYS A 194 22.94 11.67 20.23
C LYS A 194 24.32 12.25 19.95
N GLU A 195 24.96 11.87 18.85
CA GLU A 195 26.31 12.32 18.49
C GLU A 195 26.36 13.80 18.13
N LEU A 196 25.30 14.30 17.49
CA LEU A 196 25.20 15.71 17.10
C LEU A 196 24.53 16.56 18.19
N GLU A 197 23.92 15.92 19.19
CA GLU A 197 23.13 16.56 20.23
C GLU A 197 21.97 17.38 19.64
N VAL A 198 21.21 16.77 18.73
CA VAL A 198 20.11 17.42 17.98
C VAL A 198 18.82 16.61 18.05
N LYS A 199 17.69 17.23 17.73
CA LYS A 199 16.45 16.49 17.38
C LYS A 199 16.42 16.23 15.87
N LEU A 200 16.00 15.04 15.46
CA LEU A 200 15.74 14.71 14.06
C LEU A 200 14.25 14.59 13.81
N TRP A 201 13.72 15.33 12.86
CA TRP A 201 12.29 15.38 12.54
C TRP A 201 12.05 14.95 11.10
N HIS A 202 11.26 13.92 10.88
CA HIS A 202 10.77 13.61 9.55
C HIS A 202 9.47 14.37 9.33
N VAL A 203 9.52 15.35 8.43
CA VAL A 203 8.40 16.21 8.06
C VAL A 203 7.77 15.82 6.73
N GLY A 204 8.29 14.78 6.08
CA GLY A 204 7.88 14.35 4.74
C GLY A 204 8.26 15.35 3.65
N GLY A 205 8.05 14.97 2.40
CA GLY A 205 8.30 15.83 1.24
C GLY A 205 7.27 16.97 1.11
N ASN A 206 6.47 16.94 0.04
CA ASN A 206 5.61 18.06 -0.37
C ASN A 206 4.57 18.55 0.69
N ASN A 207 4.26 17.74 1.71
CA ASN A 207 3.28 18.07 2.74
C ASN A 207 3.89 18.73 3.99
N ILE A 208 4.13 20.03 3.90
CA ILE A 208 4.65 20.85 4.99
C ILE A 208 3.56 21.38 5.94
N ALA A 209 2.31 20.89 5.86
CA ALA A 209 1.21 21.29 6.73
C ALA A 209 1.50 21.01 8.21
N ILE A 210 2.30 19.98 8.48
CA ILE A 210 2.67 19.61 9.84
C ILE A 210 3.44 20.69 10.59
N LEU A 211 4.08 21.61 9.86
CA LEU A 211 4.81 22.73 10.46
C LEU A 211 3.89 23.77 11.12
N ASP A 212 2.60 23.81 10.75
CA ASP A 212 1.61 24.71 11.37
C ASP A 212 1.36 24.35 12.85
N ASN A 213 1.52 23.07 13.19
CA ASN A 213 1.18 22.54 14.51
C ASN A 213 2.40 22.37 15.43
N ILE A 214 3.58 22.88 15.04
CA ILE A 214 4.78 22.85 15.88
C ILE A 214 4.60 23.81 17.06
N ASP A 215 4.84 23.33 18.27
CA ASP A 215 4.86 24.14 19.49
C ASP A 215 5.91 25.26 19.39
N GLU A 216 5.56 26.47 19.80
CA GLU A 216 6.47 27.62 19.81
C GLU A 216 7.73 27.36 20.67
N MET A 217 7.62 26.53 21.71
CA MET A 217 8.78 26.15 22.52
C MET A 217 9.85 25.39 21.74
N GLU A 218 9.49 24.72 20.65
CA GLU A 218 10.46 24.02 19.79
C GLU A 218 11.09 24.96 18.76
N LEU A 219 10.38 26.04 18.39
CA LEU A 219 10.83 27.00 17.39
C LEU A 219 11.95 27.94 17.87
N VAL A 220 12.32 27.84 19.15
CA VAL A 220 13.46 28.57 19.74
C VAL A 220 14.81 27.97 19.33
N TYR A 221 14.84 26.71 18.91
CA TYR A 221 16.07 26.04 18.52
C TYR A 221 16.46 26.38 17.08
N PRO A 222 17.77 26.51 16.77
CA PRO A 222 18.23 26.59 15.39
C PRO A 222 17.68 25.44 14.55
N MET A 223 17.11 25.75 13.38
CA MET A 223 16.50 24.77 12.50
C MET A 223 17.31 24.60 11.22
N TYR A 224 17.49 23.35 10.81
CA TYR A 224 18.13 22.96 9.58
C TYR A 224 17.21 22.05 8.76
N TYR A 225 17.32 22.09 7.44
CA TYR A 225 16.60 21.19 6.54
C TYR A 225 17.58 20.34 5.73
N SER A 226 17.39 19.03 5.77
CA SER A 226 18.13 18.00 5.05
C SER A 226 17.22 17.43 3.97
N CYS A 227 17.68 17.50 2.72
CA CYS A 227 16.93 17.05 1.55
C CYS A 227 17.88 16.71 0.40
N ASP A 228 17.33 16.10 -0.64
CA ASP A 228 18.00 15.99 -1.93
C ASP A 228 18.21 17.39 -2.51
N TRP A 229 19.39 17.64 -3.06
CA TRP A 229 19.66 18.85 -3.83
C TRP A 229 19.23 18.63 -5.28
N ASP A 230 17.94 18.41 -5.47
CA ASP A 230 17.24 18.40 -6.75
C ASP A 230 16.20 19.53 -6.82
N PHE A 231 15.40 19.61 -7.88
CA PHE A 231 14.41 20.67 -8.00
C PHE A 231 13.35 20.64 -6.87
N HIS A 232 12.76 19.48 -6.60
CA HIS A 232 11.71 19.30 -5.60
C HIS A 232 12.19 19.52 -4.17
N GLY A 233 13.36 18.99 -3.79
CA GLY A 233 13.92 19.21 -2.45
C GLY A 233 14.15 20.70 -2.17
N LEU A 234 14.69 21.43 -3.15
CA LEU A 234 14.90 22.89 -3.05
C LEU A 234 13.60 23.69 -3.07
N GLU A 235 12.61 23.28 -3.86
CA GLU A 235 11.26 23.89 -3.87
C GLU A 235 10.56 23.71 -2.52
N ILE A 236 10.66 22.52 -1.91
CA ILE A 236 10.12 22.25 -0.58
C ILE A 236 10.83 23.12 0.45
N PHE A 237 12.16 23.21 0.41
CA PHE A 237 12.93 24.09 1.31
C PHE A 237 12.43 25.54 1.27
N GLN A 238 12.22 26.11 0.07
CA GLN A 238 11.69 27.48 -0.07
C GLN A 238 10.34 27.66 0.64
N ARG A 239 9.46 26.67 0.50
CA ARG A 239 8.13 26.69 1.13
C ARG A 239 8.22 26.53 2.64
N ILE A 240 9.09 25.65 3.15
CA ILE A 240 9.37 25.50 4.58
C ILE A 240 9.90 26.81 5.16
N LYS A 241 10.90 27.42 4.50
CA LYS A 241 11.51 28.67 4.95
C LYS A 241 10.50 29.81 5.02
N SER A 242 9.68 29.97 3.98
CA SER A 242 8.61 30.98 3.95
C SER A 242 7.61 30.78 5.09
N LYS A 243 7.26 29.53 5.37
CA LYS A 243 6.29 29.15 6.40
C LYS A 243 6.79 29.39 7.81
N LEU A 244 8.03 28.99 8.11
CA LEU A 244 8.66 29.24 9.41
C LEU A 244 8.95 30.73 9.64
N LYS A 245 9.33 31.46 8.58
CA LYS A 245 9.54 32.91 8.64
C LYS A 245 8.28 33.66 9.06
N ASN A 246 7.09 33.24 8.60
CA ASN A 246 5.82 33.80 9.05
C ASN A 246 5.54 33.58 10.55
N ARG A 247 6.24 32.63 11.17
CA ARG A 247 6.18 32.34 12.62
C ARG A 247 7.39 32.93 13.38
N GLY A 248 8.21 33.75 12.74
CA GLY A 248 9.38 34.37 13.36
C GLY A 248 10.61 33.46 13.48
N THR A 249 10.64 32.34 12.77
CA THR A 249 11.73 31.35 12.83
C THR A 249 12.45 31.27 11.49
N GLU A 250 13.77 31.37 11.52
CA GLU A 250 14.62 31.15 10.36
C GLU A 250 15.08 29.69 10.29
N ILE A 251 15.27 29.18 9.07
CA ILE A 251 15.77 27.83 8.79
C ILE A 251 16.85 27.89 7.72
N GLN A 252 17.87 27.05 7.87
CA GLN A 252 18.97 26.90 6.92
C GLN A 252 18.88 25.55 6.22
N ILE A 253 19.25 25.49 4.94
CA ILE A 253 19.42 24.20 4.25
C ILE A 253 20.79 23.62 4.62
N LEU A 254 20.85 22.31 4.88
CA LEU A 254 22.10 21.60 5.06
C LEU A 254 22.80 21.48 3.71
N THR A 255 23.88 22.24 3.57
CA THR A 255 24.78 22.12 2.42
C THR A 255 25.82 21.03 2.70
N PRO A 256 25.96 20.02 1.84
CA PRO A 256 27.03 19.03 2.00
C PRO A 256 28.41 19.70 1.83
N PRO A 257 29.45 19.31 2.59
CA PRO A 257 30.79 19.81 2.37
C PRO A 257 31.36 19.29 1.05
N SER A 258 32.28 20.04 0.44
CA SER A 258 33.03 19.54 -0.71
C SER A 258 34.04 18.45 -0.27
N PRO A 259 34.34 17.45 -1.13
CA PRO A 259 33.83 17.25 -2.49
C PRO A 259 32.41 16.68 -2.51
N HIS A 260 31.57 17.18 -3.43
CA HIS A 260 30.21 16.70 -3.61
C HIS A 260 30.17 15.47 -4.53
N GLN A 261 29.32 14.50 -4.18
CA GLN A 261 28.96 13.40 -5.07
C GLN A 261 27.79 13.82 -5.96
N TYR A 262 28.08 14.16 -7.21
CA TYR A 262 27.06 14.55 -8.18
C TYR A 262 26.49 13.33 -8.89
N LEU A 263 25.17 13.31 -9.07
CA LEU A 263 24.45 12.29 -9.83
C LEU A 263 23.74 12.96 -11.02
N PRO A 264 23.69 12.30 -12.20
CA PRO A 264 22.85 12.75 -13.31
C PRO A 264 21.37 12.77 -12.96
N SER A 265 20.60 13.72 -13.49
CA SER A 265 19.14 13.80 -13.25
C SER A 265 18.36 12.62 -13.84
N ASP A 266 18.92 11.87 -14.79
CA ASP A 266 18.34 10.64 -15.36
C ASP A 266 18.73 9.35 -14.62
N SER A 267 19.36 9.47 -13.44
CA SER A 267 19.68 8.34 -12.58
C SER A 267 18.45 7.55 -12.14
N PHE A 268 18.65 6.28 -11.75
CA PHE A 268 17.59 5.33 -11.45
C PHE A 268 16.55 5.87 -10.45
N MET A 269 15.27 5.83 -10.83
CA MET A 269 14.11 6.25 -10.03
C MET A 269 14.02 7.73 -9.64
N GLN A 270 14.84 8.61 -10.23
CA GLN A 270 14.73 10.06 -10.07
C GLN A 270 13.63 10.62 -11.01
N ASN A 271 12.71 11.42 -10.46
CA ASN A 271 11.61 12.05 -11.22
C ASN A 271 11.62 13.59 -11.18
N SER A 272 12.58 14.20 -10.49
CA SER A 272 12.70 15.65 -10.24
C SER A 272 13.50 16.34 -11.34
N ARG A 273 12.82 17.06 -12.24
CA ARG A 273 13.49 17.66 -13.41
C ARG A 273 13.67 19.17 -13.25
N TRP A 274 14.86 19.65 -13.61
CA TRP A 274 15.11 21.08 -13.74
C TRP A 274 14.29 21.67 -14.90
N ASN A 275 13.79 22.90 -14.72
CA ASN A 275 13.06 23.64 -15.72
C ASN A 275 13.96 24.66 -16.43
N TYR A 276 14.59 24.26 -17.52
CA TYR A 276 15.51 25.12 -18.28
C TYR A 276 14.82 26.28 -19.03
N LYS A 277 13.48 26.35 -19.04
CA LYS A 277 12.74 27.43 -19.71
C LYS A 277 12.70 28.71 -18.88
N VAL A 278 13.03 28.62 -17.59
CA VAL A 278 12.99 29.74 -16.65
C VAL A 278 14.34 29.91 -15.95
N PRO A 279 14.78 31.14 -15.64
CA PRO A 279 15.99 31.36 -14.89
C PRO A 279 15.98 30.62 -13.56
N PHE A 280 17.09 29.96 -13.21
CA PHE A 280 17.27 29.26 -11.94
C PHE A 280 16.17 28.21 -11.66
N SER A 281 15.62 27.59 -12.72
CA SER A 281 14.54 26.60 -12.65
C SER A 281 13.24 27.10 -12.01
N GLY A 282 13.06 28.42 -11.86
CA GLY A 282 11.92 29.02 -11.18
C GLY A 282 12.07 29.11 -9.66
N LEU A 283 13.21 28.69 -9.11
CA LEU A 283 13.54 28.84 -7.69
C LEU A 283 13.82 30.32 -7.37
N ASP A 284 13.51 30.74 -6.14
CA ASP A 284 13.77 32.10 -5.67
C ASP A 284 15.21 32.21 -5.18
N LYS A 285 16.05 32.94 -5.92
CA LYS A 285 17.46 33.13 -5.58
C LYS A 285 17.64 33.73 -4.19
N GLU A 286 16.74 34.60 -3.75
CA GLU A 286 16.87 35.31 -2.47
C GLU A 286 16.67 34.41 -1.25
N VAL A 287 16.12 33.21 -1.44
CA VAL A 287 16.06 32.18 -0.39
C VAL A 287 17.45 31.60 -0.07
N PHE A 288 18.35 31.57 -1.05
CA PHE A 288 19.63 30.86 -0.97
C PHE A 288 20.81 31.79 -0.74
N SER A 289 21.82 31.35 0.00
CA SER A 289 23.10 32.06 0.16
C SER A 289 23.91 32.06 -1.14
N SER A 290 24.90 32.96 -1.27
CA SER A 290 25.76 33.01 -2.47
C SER A 290 26.40 31.66 -2.80
N LYS A 291 26.81 30.91 -1.78
CA LYS A 291 27.42 29.59 -1.92
C LYS A 291 26.43 28.52 -2.36
N GLU A 292 25.22 28.52 -1.79
CA GLU A 292 24.12 27.65 -2.24
C GLU A 292 23.75 27.96 -3.70
N ARG A 293 23.66 29.24 -4.07
CA ARG A 293 23.37 29.68 -5.44
C ARG A 293 24.42 29.17 -6.44
N GLU A 294 25.70 29.14 -6.08
CA GLU A 294 26.77 28.58 -6.91
C GLU A 294 26.58 27.08 -7.15
N ILE A 295 26.28 26.32 -6.10
CA ILE A 295 26.02 24.87 -6.19
C ILE A 295 24.78 24.63 -7.07
N ILE A 296 23.66 25.28 -6.78
CA ILE A 296 22.40 25.11 -7.53
C ILE A 296 22.58 25.49 -9.00
N THR A 297 23.32 26.57 -9.29
CA THR A 297 23.62 26.98 -10.67
C THR A 297 24.40 25.90 -11.41
N LYS A 298 25.36 25.25 -10.74
CA LYS A 298 26.10 24.13 -11.30
C LYS A 298 25.18 22.94 -11.56
N LEU A 299 24.36 22.55 -10.59
CA LEU A 299 23.42 21.43 -10.69
C LEU A 299 22.46 21.61 -11.87
N ILE A 300 21.86 22.79 -12.03
CA ILE A 300 20.98 23.09 -13.17
C ILE A 300 21.74 23.05 -14.50
N LYS A 301 22.94 23.65 -14.56
CA LYS A 301 23.70 23.78 -15.81
C LYS A 301 24.20 22.44 -16.32
N GLU A 302 24.65 21.58 -15.42
CA GLU A 302 25.24 20.27 -15.73
C GLU A 302 24.21 19.13 -15.68
N ASP A 303 22.95 19.46 -15.39
CA ASP A 303 21.85 18.49 -15.26
C ASP A 303 22.10 17.42 -14.20
N LEU A 304 22.53 17.89 -13.02
CA LEU A 304 22.95 17.08 -11.88
C LEU A 304 22.05 17.31 -10.66
N TRP A 305 22.16 16.42 -9.69
CA TRP A 305 21.62 16.55 -8.34
C TRP A 305 22.59 15.93 -7.32
N ILE A 306 22.33 16.13 -6.01
CA ILE A 306 23.08 15.49 -4.92
C ILE A 306 22.07 14.79 -4.01
N GLU A 307 22.25 13.50 -3.79
CA GLU A 307 21.38 12.66 -2.96
C GLU A 307 21.66 12.85 -1.46
N GLU A 308 20.61 13.00 -0.65
CA GLU A 308 20.66 13.16 0.80
C GLU A 308 21.42 11.99 1.44
N GLU A 309 21.08 10.75 1.09
CA GLU A 309 21.60 9.53 1.72
C GLU A 309 23.07 9.24 1.42
N THR A 310 23.64 9.81 0.37
CA THR A 310 25.07 9.65 0.08
C THR A 310 25.95 10.52 1.00
N ASN A 311 25.35 11.49 1.68
CA ASN A 311 26.07 12.41 2.55
C ASN A 311 26.05 11.95 4.01
N VAL A 312 27.14 12.23 4.70
CA VAL A 312 27.25 11.99 6.14
C VAL A 312 26.60 13.16 6.87
N LEU A 313 25.46 12.92 7.55
CA LEU A 313 24.70 13.96 8.26
C LEU A 313 25.56 14.78 9.23
N LYS A 314 26.53 14.14 9.90
CA LYS A 314 27.47 14.80 10.81
C LYS A 314 28.29 15.88 10.11
N ASP A 315 28.81 15.56 8.94
CA ASP A 315 29.67 16.47 8.18
C ASP A 315 28.84 17.62 7.62
N MET A 316 27.63 17.34 7.15
CA MET A 316 26.67 18.38 6.75
C MET A 316 26.35 19.29 7.93
N PHE A 317 26.00 18.74 9.09
CA PHE A 317 25.63 19.54 10.26
C PHE A 317 26.78 20.46 10.69
N TYR A 318 27.98 19.94 10.95
CA TYR A 318 29.09 20.77 11.42
C TYR A 318 29.62 21.76 10.38
N TYR A 319 29.40 21.51 9.10
CA TYR A 319 29.74 22.47 8.05
C TYR A 319 28.82 23.70 8.03
N ASN A 320 27.56 23.51 8.41
CA ASN A 320 26.55 24.58 8.46
C ASN A 320 26.37 25.16 9.88
N PHE A 321 26.77 24.41 10.91
CA PHE A 321 26.74 24.82 12.31
C PHE A 321 27.85 25.83 12.58
N LYS A 322 27.48 27.09 12.86
CA LYS A 322 28.40 28.18 13.19
C LYS A 322 28.12 28.76 14.56
#